data_AF-A0A1H1N7I7-F1
#
_entry.id   AF-A0A1H1N7I7-F1
#
_cell.length_a   1.000
_cell.length_b   1.000
_cell.length_c   1.000
_cell.angle_alpha   90.00
_cell.angle_beta   90.00
_cell.angle_gamma   90.00
#
_symmetry.space_group_name_H-M   'P 1'
#
loop_
_entity.id
_entity.type
_entity.pdbx_description
1 polymer ?
#
loop_
_entity_poly.entity_id
_entity_poly.type
_entity_poly.pdbx_seq_one_letter_code
_entity_poly.pdbx_strand_id
1 'polypeptide(L)'
;MRHSHRYRGCATTTGRLAPAYDIVNTTAYIPEDVLALNLDGSKSLFASLLGLLELGRRCRIEQPQEEIRQVMAAVFEVLEREVLLCEAVPAVTTAIRQHLNQFDSCFG
;
A
#
# COMPACT_ATOMS: atom_id res chain seq x y z
N MET A 1 -40.05 25.58 -14.48
CA MET A 1 -40.33 24.33 -13.74
C MET A 1 -39.00 23.70 -13.36
N ARG A 2 -38.67 23.65 -12.05
CA ARG A 2 -37.43 23.05 -11.54
C ARG A 2 -37.77 21.67 -10.98
N HIS A 3 -37.25 20.60 -11.57
CA HIS A 3 -37.35 19.26 -11.01
C HIS A 3 -36.32 19.12 -9.88
N SER A 4 -36.80 19.19 -8.64
CA SER A 4 -36.05 18.85 -7.43
C SER A 4 -36.13 17.33 -7.20
N HIS A 5 -35.12 16.59 -7.68
CA HIS A 5 -34.91 15.22 -7.25
C HIS A 5 -34.34 15.22 -5.84
N ARG A 6 -35.23 15.04 -4.86
CA ARG A 6 -34.87 14.72 -3.48
C ARG A 6 -34.34 13.28 -3.48
N TYR A 7 -33.03 13.09 -3.34
CA TYR A 7 -32.52 11.82 -2.87
C TYR A 7 -33.04 11.61 -1.45
N ARG A 8 -33.97 10.66 -1.30
CA ARG A 8 -34.34 10.15 0.02
C ARG A 8 -33.10 9.46 0.58
N GLY A 9 -32.50 10.07 1.59
CA GLY A 9 -31.45 9.44 2.39
C GLY A 9 -32.01 8.15 2.99
N CYS A 10 -31.49 7.02 2.56
CA CYS A 10 -31.68 5.75 3.26
C CYS A 10 -30.77 5.79 4.49
N ALA A 11 -31.38 5.64 5.66
CA ALA A 11 -30.73 5.70 6.95
C ALA A 11 -29.71 4.55 7.12
N THR A 12 -28.52 4.91 7.60
CA THR A 12 -27.68 4.13 8.51
C THR A 12 -27.49 2.64 8.19
N THR A 13 -26.72 2.33 7.15
CA THR A 13 -25.92 1.10 7.13
C THR A 13 -24.46 1.50 7.30
N THR A 14 -23.92 1.29 8.49
CA THR A 14 -22.48 1.41 8.74
C THR A 14 -21.76 0.42 7.82
N GLY A 15 -21.14 0.94 6.75
CA GLY A 15 -20.33 0.14 5.84
C GLY A 15 -19.07 -0.36 6.56
N ARG A 16 -18.67 -1.61 6.30
CA ARG A 16 -17.36 -2.14 6.68
C ARG A 16 -16.56 -2.39 5.40
N LEU A 17 -15.25 -2.21 5.49
CA LEU A 17 -14.37 -2.61 4.40
C LEU A 17 -14.42 -4.13 4.26
N ALA A 18 -14.61 -4.60 3.03
CA ALA A 18 -14.33 -5.99 2.69
C ALA A 18 -12.81 -6.23 2.75
N PRO A 19 -12.36 -7.49 2.88
CA PRO A 19 -10.95 -7.81 2.73
C PRO A 19 -10.37 -7.29 1.43
N ALA A 20 -9.07 -7.03 1.41
CA ALA A 20 -8.36 -6.72 0.18
C ALA A 20 -8.26 -7.98 -0.69
N TYR A 21 -8.57 -7.84 -1.97
CA TYR A 21 -8.49 -8.90 -2.98
C TYR A 21 -7.69 -8.38 -4.18
N ASP A 22 -7.31 -9.30 -5.08
CA ASP A 22 -6.57 -8.97 -6.30
C ASP A 22 -5.20 -8.31 -6.03
N ILE A 23 -4.49 -8.82 -5.02
CA ILE A 23 -3.14 -8.38 -4.68
C ILE A 23 -2.15 -9.12 -5.58
N VAL A 24 -1.47 -8.38 -6.44
CA VAL A 24 -0.42 -8.89 -7.34
C VAL A 24 0.81 -7.99 -7.26
N ASN A 25 2.00 -8.57 -7.39
CA ASN A 25 3.23 -7.79 -7.55
C ASN A 25 3.47 -7.55 -9.05
N THR A 26 3.02 -6.40 -9.53
CA THR A 26 3.20 -5.94 -10.92
C THR A 26 4.65 -5.65 -11.28
N THR A 27 5.44 -5.18 -10.33
CA THR A 27 6.87 -4.86 -10.55
C THR A 27 7.68 -6.09 -10.97
N ALA A 28 7.26 -7.29 -10.56
CA ALA A 28 7.90 -8.54 -10.97
C ALA A 28 7.87 -8.78 -12.50
N TYR A 29 6.96 -8.14 -13.23
CA TYR A 29 6.82 -8.27 -14.69
C TYR A 29 6.78 -6.93 -15.44
N ILE A 30 6.61 -5.80 -14.73
CA ILE A 30 6.69 -4.43 -15.26
C ILE A 30 7.64 -3.63 -14.35
N PRO A 31 8.95 -3.59 -14.65
CA PRO A 31 9.96 -3.01 -13.76
C PRO A 31 9.73 -1.53 -13.39
N GLU A 32 9.09 -0.75 -14.27
CA GLU A 32 8.81 0.67 -14.10
C GLU A 32 7.31 0.93 -13.84
N ASP A 33 6.64 0.02 -13.13
CA ASP A 33 5.23 0.18 -12.81
C ASP A 33 4.95 1.37 -11.89
N VAL A 34 3.73 1.88 -11.97
CA VAL A 34 3.27 3.05 -11.22
C VAL A 34 2.06 2.72 -10.36
N LEU A 35 1.88 3.44 -9.26
CA LEU A 35 0.74 3.30 -8.38
C LEU A 35 -0.58 3.57 -9.13
N ALA A 36 -1.59 2.75 -8.84
CA ALA A 36 -2.95 2.96 -9.34
C ALA A 36 -3.56 4.28 -8.84
N LEU A 37 -3.30 4.61 -7.57
CA LEU A 37 -3.74 5.85 -6.93
C LEU A 37 -2.54 6.79 -6.72
N ASN A 38 -2.80 8.10 -6.83
CA ASN A 38 -1.78 9.10 -6.54
C ASN A 38 -1.52 9.16 -5.04
N LEU A 39 -0.24 9.22 -4.67
CA LEU A 39 0.21 9.53 -3.32
C LEU A 39 0.92 10.88 -3.36
N ASP A 40 0.34 11.87 -2.68
CA ASP A 40 0.79 13.27 -2.69
C ASP A 40 1.03 13.84 -4.11
N GLY A 41 0.15 13.50 -5.05
CA GLY A 41 0.23 13.96 -6.45
C GLY A 41 1.18 13.17 -7.35
N SER A 42 1.91 12.19 -6.80
CA SER A 42 2.80 11.31 -7.55
C SER A 42 2.21 9.90 -7.71
N LYS A 43 2.45 9.28 -8.86
CA LYS A 43 2.20 7.83 -9.07
C LYS A 43 3.47 7.00 -8.92
N SER A 44 4.63 7.63 -8.83
CA SER A 44 5.87 6.90 -8.58
C SER A 44 5.86 6.40 -7.14
N LEU A 45 6.06 5.09 -6.97
CA LEU A 45 6.19 4.47 -5.64
C LEU A 45 7.33 5.14 -4.85
N PHE A 46 8.46 5.36 -5.53
CA PHE A 46 9.69 5.92 -4.95
C PHE A 46 9.53 7.38 -4.52
N ALA A 47 9.00 8.24 -5.40
CA ALA A 47 8.85 9.67 -5.09
C ALA A 47 7.87 9.94 -3.93
N SER A 48 7.11 8.93 -3.51
CA SER A 48 5.98 9.08 -2.60
C SER A 48 6.21 8.48 -1.20
N LEU A 49 7.44 8.10 -0.85
CA LEU A 49 7.75 7.61 0.51
C LEU A 49 7.42 8.65 1.59
N LEU A 50 7.78 9.92 1.38
CA LEU A 50 7.32 11.03 2.25
C LEU A 50 5.80 11.22 2.19
N GLY A 51 5.20 10.95 1.03
CA GLY A 51 3.76 10.98 0.82
C GLY A 51 3.01 9.97 1.72
N LEU A 52 3.63 8.85 2.12
CA LEU A 52 3.01 7.90 3.07
C LEU A 52 2.90 8.48 4.48
N LEU A 53 3.93 9.19 4.96
CA LEU A 53 3.88 9.85 6.27
C LEU A 53 2.81 10.94 6.28
N GLU A 54 2.77 11.75 5.22
CA GLU A 54 1.78 12.81 5.08
C GLU A 54 0.35 12.25 4.93
N LEU A 55 0.18 11.18 4.16
CA LEU A 55 -1.09 10.46 4.08
C LEU A 55 -1.52 9.96 5.45
N GLY A 56 -0.62 9.32 6.19
CA GLY A 56 -0.89 8.85 7.55
C GLY A 56 -1.37 9.97 8.47
N ARG A 57 -0.73 11.14 8.42
CA ARG A 57 -1.16 12.34 9.16
C ARG A 57 -2.57 12.79 8.74
N ARG A 58 -2.86 12.87 7.44
CA ARG A 58 -4.20 13.23 6.91
C ARG A 58 -5.27 12.22 7.32
N CYS A 59 -4.91 10.94 7.39
CA CYS A 59 -5.76 9.85 7.87
C CYS A 59 -5.86 9.76 9.39
N ARG A 60 -5.17 10.64 10.14
CA ARG A 60 -5.13 10.66 11.61
C ARG A 60 -4.59 9.36 12.23
N ILE A 61 -3.64 8.73 11.54
CA ILE A 61 -2.84 7.66 12.11
C ILE A 61 -1.92 8.30 13.16
N GLU A 62 -1.93 7.75 14.38
CA GLU A 62 -1.21 8.35 15.52
C GLU A 62 0.31 8.31 15.32
N GLN A 63 0.85 7.20 14.82
CA GLN A 63 2.29 6.98 14.64
C GLN A 63 2.58 6.39 13.25
N PRO A 64 2.42 7.17 12.16
CA PRO A 64 2.47 6.63 10.80
C PRO A 64 3.83 6.02 10.43
N GLN A 65 4.92 6.52 11.01
CA GLN A 65 6.25 5.91 10.80
C GLN A 65 6.35 4.54 11.47
N GLU A 66 5.75 4.36 12.65
CA GLU A 66 5.76 3.07 13.35
C GLU A 66 4.91 2.03 12.63
N GLU A 67 3.74 2.43 12.10
CA GLU A 67 2.93 1.56 11.24
C GLU A 67 3.72 1.05 10.02
N ILE A 68 4.48 1.94 9.37
CA ILE A 68 5.34 1.56 8.25
C ILE A 68 6.42 0.55 8.71
N ARG A 69 7.09 0.80 9.85
CA ARG A 69 8.09 -0.13 10.40
C ARG A 69 7.50 -1.50 10.71
N GLN A 70 6.31 -1.57 11.29
CA GLN A 70 5.64 -2.83 11.60
C GLN A 70 5.31 -3.62 10.34
N VAL A 71 4.81 -2.93 9.30
CA VAL A 71 4.59 -3.57 7.99
C VAL A 71 5.90 -4.09 7.41
N MET A 72 6.99 -3.31 7.45
CA MET A 72 8.30 -3.78 6.97
C MET A 72 8.80 -5.00 7.73
N ALA A 73 8.73 -4.98 9.06
CA ALA A 73 9.13 -6.10 9.90
C ALA A 73 8.33 -7.37 9.58
N ALA A 74 7.01 -7.24 9.39
CA ALA A 74 6.15 -8.35 9.00
C ALA A 74 6.55 -8.92 7.62
N VAL A 75 6.94 -8.07 6.66
CA VAL A 75 7.43 -8.55 5.35
C VAL A 75 8.72 -9.33 5.53
N PHE A 76 9.69 -8.84 6.31
CA PHE A 76 10.93 -9.57 6.57
C PHE A 76 10.66 -10.94 7.22
N GLU A 77 9.82 -10.98 8.25
CA GLU A 77 9.43 -12.24 8.92
C GLU A 77 8.78 -13.23 7.94
N VAL A 78 7.89 -12.76 7.06
CA VAL A 78 7.25 -13.60 6.05
C VAL A 78 8.27 -14.13 5.04
N LEU A 79 9.21 -13.30 4.58
CA LEU A 79 10.25 -13.73 3.64
C LEU A 79 11.18 -14.80 4.25
N GLU A 80 11.46 -14.72 5.55
CA GLU A 80 12.25 -15.71 6.28
C GLU A 80 11.47 -16.99 6.58
N ARG A 81 10.19 -16.87 6.94
CA ARG A 81 9.34 -18.03 7.22
C ARG A 81 9.02 -18.83 5.96
N GLU A 82 8.76 -18.14 4.85
CA GLU A 82 8.25 -18.73 3.61
C GLU A 82 9.36 -18.90 2.54
N VAL A 83 10.53 -19.39 2.95
CA VAL A 83 11.72 -19.52 2.06
C VAL A 83 11.41 -20.34 0.80
N LEU A 84 10.67 -21.46 0.93
CA LEU A 84 10.34 -22.31 -0.22
C LEU A 84 9.44 -21.59 -1.24
N LEU A 85 8.53 -20.73 -0.79
CA LEU A 85 7.73 -19.90 -1.69
C LEU A 85 8.61 -18.85 -2.36
N CYS A 86 9.55 -18.26 -1.63
CA CYS A 86 10.49 -17.31 -2.19
C CYS A 86 11.35 -17.92 -3.31
N GLU A 87 11.77 -19.17 -3.15
CA GLU A 87 12.51 -19.92 -4.17
C GLU A 87 11.63 -20.26 -5.39
N ALA A 88 10.34 -20.51 -5.18
CA ALA A 88 9.39 -20.82 -6.25
C ALA A 88 9.03 -19.60 -7.12
N VAL A 89 9.06 -18.38 -6.58
CA VAL A 89 8.72 -17.14 -7.31
C VAL A 89 9.84 -16.08 -7.23
N PRO A 90 11.03 -16.36 -7.79
CA PRO A 90 12.23 -15.53 -7.57
C PRO A 90 12.08 -14.09 -8.10
N ALA A 91 11.30 -13.87 -9.16
CA ALA A 91 11.04 -12.53 -9.69
C ALA A 91 10.26 -11.66 -8.69
N VAL A 92 9.23 -12.23 -8.04
CA VAL A 92 8.44 -11.54 -7.01
C VAL A 92 9.30 -11.26 -5.78
N THR A 93 10.05 -12.25 -5.30
CA THR A 93 10.94 -12.09 -4.16
C THR A 93 12.00 -11.02 -4.41
N THR A 94 12.59 -10.99 -5.60
CA THR A 94 13.57 -9.97 -5.99
C THR A 94 12.94 -8.57 -5.98
N ALA A 95 11.76 -8.40 -6.57
CA ALA A 95 11.05 -7.13 -6.58
C ALA A 95 10.68 -6.64 -5.17
N ILE A 96 10.25 -7.54 -4.28
CA ILE A 96 9.98 -7.19 -2.87
C ILE A 96 11.26 -6.72 -2.19
N ARG A 97 12.36 -7.48 -2.30
CA ARG A 97 13.65 -7.13 -1.65
C ARG A 97 14.21 -5.80 -2.14
N GLN A 98 14.10 -5.51 -3.44
CA GLN A 98 14.54 -4.24 -4.01
C GLN A 98 13.81 -3.04 -3.37
N HIS A 99 12.50 -3.14 -3.17
CA HIS A 99 11.74 -2.08 -2.51
C HIS A 99 12.00 -2.00 -1.02
N LEU A 100 12.15 -3.14 -0.31
CA LEU A 100 12.47 -3.13 1.11
C LEU A 100 13.77 -2.37 1.41
N ASN A 101 14.82 -2.59 0.61
CA ASN A 101 16.09 -1.87 0.78
C ASN A 101 15.92 -0.34 0.65
N GLN A 102 15.00 0.12 -0.22
CA GLN A 102 14.71 1.54 -0.38
C GLN A 102 13.95 2.09 0.83
N PHE A 103 12.97 1.35 1.34
CA PHE A 103 12.24 1.73 2.55
C PHE A 103 13.13 1.73 3.79
N ASP A 104 14.01 0.74 3.96
CA ASP A 104 14.97 0.66 5.06
C ASP A 104 15.88 1.89 5.09
N SER A 105 16.36 2.34 3.93
CA SER A 105 17.17 3.56 3.82
C SER A 105 16.44 4.86 4.24
N CYS A 106 15.10 4.84 4.25
CA CYS A 106 14.25 5.99 4.56
C CYS A 106 13.60 5.92 5.95
N PHE A 107 13.36 4.73 6.49
CA PHE A 107 12.57 4.49 7.70
C PHE A 107 13.22 3.59 8.75
N GLY A 108 14.34 2.94 8.41
CA GLY A 108 15.17 2.15 9.31
C GLY A 108 15.89 2.97 10.37
#